data_AF-A0A8H6I165-F1
#
_entry.id   AF-A0A8H6I165-F1
#
_cell.length_a   1.000
_cell.length_b   1.000
_cell.length_c   1.000
_cell.angle_alpha   90.00
_cell.angle_beta   90.00
_cell.angle_gamma   90.00
#
_symmetry.space_group_name_H-M   'P 1'
#
loop_
_entity.id
_entity.type
_entity.pdbx_description
1 polymer ?
#
loop_
_entity_poly.entity_id
_entity_poly.type
_entity_poly.pdbx_seq_one_letter_code
_entity_poly.pdbx_strand_id
1 'polypeptide(L)'
;MTPTRFTSITPSITLSLIITGLLAQQGRADVPLYGQCGYLEGVPWGGETQCVAGAVCTRLGAYYAQCLPATSGTTPTTPSTTTPITTTTVTSPTATQAAPIIVLPLGDSITWGIGSSDGNSYRKELKDELLKDGVTIDYIGTLKNGNMEDNDNQGHSGATIIQISGYAETALKQQPEVVTLMAGTNDIGQNQDLANAHTRLTTLVDKIFTASRNATVLVASVPPLSFSQGNVDSYNTRLEAAIKAKISAGQHVVWVSMSALTNSDLSDGIHPGAGGYIKMGAAWHAGWVSAKAKGWIR
;
A
#
# COMPACT_ATOMS: atom_id res chain seq x y z
N MET A 1 36.51 88.59 10.59
CA MET A 1 36.94 87.19 10.76
C MET A 1 35.76 86.30 10.37
N THR A 2 35.91 85.63 9.25
CA THR A 2 34.91 84.88 8.48
C THR A 2 34.71 83.48 9.06
N PRO A 3 33.49 82.90 9.08
CA PRO A 3 33.33 81.50 9.45
C PRO A 3 33.58 80.61 8.21
N THR A 4 34.56 79.73 8.32
CA THR A 4 34.92 78.72 7.32
C THR A 4 33.86 77.63 7.25
N ARG A 5 33.21 77.50 6.09
CA ARG A 5 32.35 76.36 5.72
C ARG A 5 33.21 75.10 5.60
N PHE A 6 32.87 74.05 6.35
CA PHE A 6 33.30 72.69 6.04
C PHE A 6 32.25 72.03 5.15
N THR A 7 32.59 71.83 3.87
CA THR A 7 31.85 71.00 2.93
C THR A 7 32.13 69.52 3.21
N SER A 8 31.11 68.78 3.63
CA SER A 8 31.14 67.33 3.75
C SER A 8 31.04 66.71 2.35
N ILE A 9 32.10 66.01 1.92
CA ILE A 9 32.11 65.18 0.71
C ILE A 9 31.92 63.74 1.19
N THR A 10 30.74 63.19 1.00
CA THR A 10 30.50 61.74 1.13
C THR A 10 30.79 61.10 -0.22
N PRO A 11 31.61 60.04 -0.31
CA PRO A 11 31.70 59.26 -1.53
C PRO A 11 30.50 58.31 -1.57
N SER A 12 29.58 58.52 -2.52
CA SER A 12 28.55 57.55 -2.86
C SER A 12 29.22 56.34 -3.55
N ILE A 13 29.50 55.30 -2.76
CA ILE A 13 29.83 53.98 -3.29
C ILE A 13 28.51 53.33 -3.70
N THR A 14 28.16 53.44 -4.97
CA THR A 14 27.11 52.62 -5.59
C THR A 14 27.60 51.18 -5.67
N LEU A 15 27.24 50.36 -4.68
CA LEU A 15 27.41 48.91 -4.71
C LEU A 15 26.34 48.32 -5.63
N SER A 16 26.68 48.10 -6.90
CA SER A 16 25.85 47.29 -7.80
C SER A 16 25.86 45.83 -7.31
N LEU A 17 24.83 45.43 -6.56
CA LEU A 17 24.53 44.02 -6.36
C LEU A 17 24.10 43.42 -7.70
N ILE A 18 25.02 42.73 -8.36
CA ILE A 18 24.65 41.75 -9.39
C ILE A 18 24.07 40.55 -8.63
N ILE A 19 22.75 40.51 -8.52
CA ILE A 19 22.02 39.32 -8.07
C ILE A 19 22.11 38.32 -9.23
N THR A 20 23.13 37.46 -9.21
CA THR A 20 23.07 36.20 -9.94
C THR A 20 22.00 35.35 -9.26
N GLY A 21 20.78 35.44 -9.77
CA GLY A 21 19.70 34.51 -9.44
C GLY A 21 20.12 33.11 -9.87
N LEU A 22 20.68 32.34 -8.93
CA LEU A 22 20.77 30.91 -9.07
C LEU A 22 19.32 30.40 -8.99
N LEU A 23 18.66 30.24 -10.13
CA LEU A 23 17.49 29.38 -10.22
C LEU A 23 17.99 27.98 -9.85
N ALA A 24 17.79 27.59 -8.60
CA ALA A 24 17.73 26.19 -8.25
C ALA A 24 16.57 25.62 -9.06
N GLN A 25 16.89 24.99 -10.19
CA GLN A 25 15.97 24.06 -10.82
C GLN A 25 15.66 23.03 -9.74
N GLN A 26 14.46 23.11 -9.17
CA GLN A 26 13.92 21.98 -8.42
C GLN A 26 13.84 20.84 -9.44
N GLY A 27 14.84 19.95 -9.41
CA GLY A 27 14.77 18.70 -10.13
C GLY A 27 13.57 17.96 -9.57
N ARG A 28 12.49 17.93 -10.35
CA ARG A 28 11.34 17.09 -10.03
C ARG A 28 11.85 15.67 -10.01
N ALA A 29 11.72 14.98 -8.88
CA ALA A 29 12.15 13.60 -8.79
C ALA A 29 11.13 12.76 -9.55
N ASP A 30 11.54 12.15 -10.66
CA ASP A 30 10.68 11.21 -11.38
C ASP A 30 10.25 10.08 -10.42
N VAL A 31 8.96 9.75 -10.41
CA VAL A 31 8.42 8.64 -9.63
C VAL A 31 8.99 7.33 -10.17
N PRO A 32 9.66 6.52 -9.34
CA PRO A 32 10.24 5.25 -9.79
C PRO A 32 9.17 4.32 -10.35
N LEU A 33 9.58 3.34 -11.15
CA LEU A 33 8.68 2.29 -11.62
C LEU A 33 7.97 1.67 -10.40
N TYR A 34 6.65 1.55 -10.47
CA TYR A 34 5.73 1.13 -9.41
C TYR A 34 5.54 2.12 -8.25
N GLY A 35 6.05 3.35 -8.33
CA GLY A 35 5.70 4.42 -7.39
C GLY A 35 4.31 5.02 -7.68
N GLN A 36 3.69 5.60 -6.65
CA GLN A 36 2.41 6.32 -6.79
C GLN A 36 2.60 7.64 -7.53
N CYS A 37 1.71 7.96 -8.46
CA CYS A 37 1.80 9.13 -9.31
C CYS A 37 0.42 9.77 -9.55
N GLY A 38 0.40 11.05 -9.93
CA GLY A 38 -0.74 11.68 -10.60
C GLY A 38 -1.87 12.24 -9.72
N TYR A 39 -2.69 13.11 -10.34
CA TYR A 39 -3.85 13.78 -9.74
C TYR A 39 -5.09 12.87 -9.76
N LEU A 40 -5.79 12.79 -8.63
CA LEU A 40 -7.03 12.02 -8.49
C LEU A 40 -8.21 12.99 -8.62
N GLU A 41 -9.26 12.63 -9.36
CA GLU A 41 -10.44 13.48 -9.50
C GLU A 41 -10.99 13.88 -8.13
N GLY A 42 -10.99 15.19 -7.84
CA GLY A 42 -11.59 15.76 -6.63
C GLY A 42 -10.71 15.84 -5.38
N VAL A 43 -9.44 15.40 -5.41
CA VAL A 43 -8.52 15.53 -4.25
C VAL A 43 -7.20 16.20 -4.68
N PRO A 44 -6.77 17.31 -4.04
CA PRO A 44 -5.48 17.91 -4.34
C PRO A 44 -4.34 16.94 -3.99
N TRP A 45 -3.62 16.45 -5.00
CA TRP A 45 -2.42 15.65 -4.79
C TRP A 45 -1.17 16.54 -4.82
N GLY A 46 -0.31 16.44 -3.81
CA GLY A 46 0.87 17.29 -3.62
C GLY A 46 2.21 16.68 -4.08
N GLY A 47 2.21 15.51 -4.73
CA GLY A 47 3.42 14.78 -5.13
C GLY A 47 3.88 15.00 -6.58
N GLU A 48 4.80 14.14 -7.04
CA GLU A 48 5.41 14.17 -8.39
C GLU A 48 4.62 13.44 -9.48
N THR A 49 4.08 14.12 -10.48
CA THR A 49 3.16 13.50 -11.45
C THR A 49 3.83 12.71 -12.57
N GLN A 50 5.16 12.78 -12.66
CA GLN A 50 5.93 12.24 -13.78
C GLN A 50 6.65 10.95 -13.38
N CYS A 51 6.45 9.89 -14.15
CA CYS A 51 7.13 8.60 -13.96
C CYS A 51 8.52 8.60 -14.60
N VAL A 52 9.42 7.74 -14.10
CA VAL A 52 10.71 7.45 -14.75
C VAL A 52 10.53 7.02 -16.21
N ALA A 53 11.55 7.28 -17.03
CA ALA A 53 11.55 6.93 -18.45
C ALA A 53 11.13 5.46 -18.69
N GLY A 54 10.19 5.25 -19.63
CA GLY A 54 9.63 3.93 -19.94
C GLY A 54 8.41 3.53 -19.09
N ALA A 55 7.99 4.36 -18.13
CA ALA A 55 6.78 4.16 -17.36
C ALA A 55 5.73 5.25 -17.63
N VAL A 56 4.46 4.88 -17.54
CA VAL A 56 3.29 5.76 -17.64
C VAL A 56 2.52 5.70 -16.32
N CYS A 57 2.03 6.85 -15.87
CA CYS A 57 1.16 6.92 -14.71
C CYS A 57 -0.21 6.34 -15.05
N THR A 58 -0.48 5.11 -14.63
CA THR A 58 -1.71 4.38 -14.95
C THR A 58 -2.65 4.41 -13.76
N ARG A 59 -3.90 4.81 -13.99
CA ARG A 59 -4.94 4.81 -12.96
C ARG A 59 -5.42 3.39 -12.70
N LEU A 60 -5.27 2.93 -11.46
CA LEU A 60 -5.67 1.58 -11.03
C LEU A 60 -6.95 1.60 -10.19
N GLY A 61 -7.42 2.78 -9.79
CA GLY A 61 -8.71 2.94 -9.10
C GLY A 61 -9.12 4.39 -8.98
N ALA A 62 -10.25 4.65 -8.30
CA ALA A 62 -10.78 6.00 -8.12
C ALA A 62 -9.80 6.94 -7.37
N TYR A 63 -8.99 6.37 -6.48
CA TYR A 63 -8.10 7.11 -5.58
C TYR A 63 -6.63 6.68 -5.68
N TYR A 64 -6.25 5.95 -6.74
CA TYR A 64 -4.88 5.45 -6.88
C TYR A 64 -4.44 5.35 -8.33
N ALA A 65 -3.22 5.81 -8.60
CA ALA A 65 -2.52 5.66 -9.87
C ALA A 65 -1.04 5.39 -9.60
N GLN A 66 -0.43 4.57 -10.46
CA GLN A 66 0.91 4.02 -10.28
C GLN A 66 1.70 4.03 -11.59
N CYS A 67 2.99 4.28 -11.52
CA CYS A 67 3.89 4.22 -12.67
C CYS A 67 4.08 2.76 -13.13
N LEU A 68 3.53 2.40 -14.28
CA LEU A 68 3.63 1.07 -14.87
C LEU A 68 4.40 1.12 -16.19
N PRO A 69 5.04 0.02 -16.65
CA PRO A 69 5.73 -0.01 -17.94
C PRO A 69 4.79 0.38 -19.09
N ALA A 70 5.22 1.28 -19.97
CA ALA A 70 4.45 1.65 -21.16
C ALA A 70 4.42 0.46 -22.13
N THR A 71 3.31 -0.27 -22.19
CA THR A 71 3.11 -1.28 -23.23
C THR A 71 2.88 -0.57 -24.56
N SER A 72 3.84 -0.68 -25.48
CA SER A 72 3.71 -0.22 -26.86
C SER A 72 2.63 -1.04 -27.57
N GLY A 73 1.39 -0.53 -27.61
CA GLY A 73 0.24 -1.19 -28.21
C GLY A 73 -0.48 -0.29 -29.21
N THR A 74 0.08 -0.20 -30.41
CA THR A 74 -0.43 0.49 -31.60
C THR A 74 -1.78 -0.08 -32.06
N THR A 75 -2.78 0.77 -32.30
CA THR A 75 -3.93 0.45 -33.17
C THR A 75 -3.52 0.67 -34.63
N PRO A 76 -3.99 -0.14 -35.59
CA PRO A 76 -5.03 0.39 -36.48
C PRO A 76 -6.15 -0.62 -36.81
N THR A 77 -7.37 -0.12 -36.74
CA THR A 77 -8.60 -0.69 -37.28
C THR A 77 -8.63 -0.55 -38.80
N THR A 78 -8.85 -1.67 -39.51
CA THR A 78 -9.26 -1.68 -40.93
C THR A 78 -10.51 -2.54 -41.07
N PRO A 79 -11.53 -2.15 -41.86
CA PRO A 79 -12.79 -2.88 -41.98
C PRO A 79 -12.64 -4.06 -42.94
N SER A 80 -13.02 -5.27 -42.49
CA SER A 80 -13.11 -6.45 -43.35
C SER A 80 -14.56 -6.87 -43.57
N THR A 81 -14.86 -7.02 -44.85
CA THR A 81 -16.09 -7.43 -45.51
C THR A 81 -16.69 -8.71 -44.93
N THR A 82 -18.01 -8.70 -44.73
CA THR A 82 -18.83 -9.84 -44.30
C THR A 82 -18.94 -10.92 -45.38
N THR A 83 -18.44 -12.12 -45.07
CA THR A 83 -18.74 -13.37 -45.79
C THR A 83 -19.44 -14.31 -44.80
N PRO A 84 -20.50 -15.04 -45.17
CA PRO A 84 -21.26 -15.85 -44.22
C PRO A 84 -20.47 -17.09 -43.80
N ILE A 85 -20.24 -17.25 -42.50
CA ILE A 85 -19.60 -18.41 -41.89
C ILE A 85 -20.67 -19.43 -41.53
N THR A 86 -20.51 -20.64 -42.05
CA THR A 86 -21.30 -21.83 -41.69
C THR A 86 -21.15 -22.15 -40.21
N THR A 87 -22.27 -22.26 -39.50
CA THR A 87 -22.35 -22.55 -38.07
C THR A 87 -21.88 -23.96 -37.75
N THR A 88 -20.62 -24.12 -37.38
CA THR A 88 -20.17 -25.28 -36.60
C THR A 88 -20.32 -24.95 -35.12
N THR A 89 -21.18 -25.70 -34.43
CA THR A 89 -21.31 -25.67 -32.98
C THR A 89 -20.02 -26.17 -32.35
N VAL A 90 -19.11 -25.24 -32.02
CA VAL A 90 -17.99 -25.51 -31.13
C VAL A 90 -18.54 -25.45 -29.72
N THR A 91 -18.73 -26.61 -29.11
CA THR A 91 -18.96 -26.74 -27.67
C THR A 91 -17.76 -26.12 -26.98
N SER A 92 -17.96 -24.93 -26.38
CA SER A 92 -16.94 -24.31 -25.54
C SER A 92 -16.63 -25.27 -24.39
N PRO A 93 -15.35 -25.56 -24.09
CA PRO A 93 -15.04 -26.33 -22.90
C PRO A 93 -15.53 -25.53 -21.69
N THR A 94 -16.33 -26.16 -20.85
CA THR A 94 -16.65 -25.64 -19.51
C THR A 94 -15.33 -25.37 -18.82
N ALA A 95 -14.96 -24.10 -18.65
CA ALA A 95 -13.79 -23.73 -17.87
C ALA A 95 -14.05 -24.20 -16.44
N THR A 96 -13.31 -25.22 -16.00
CA THR A 96 -13.23 -25.56 -14.58
C THR A 96 -12.77 -24.32 -13.85
N GLN A 97 -13.64 -23.71 -13.04
CA GLN A 97 -13.27 -22.56 -12.22
C GLN A 97 -12.07 -22.95 -11.36
N ALA A 98 -11.00 -22.16 -11.43
CA ALA A 98 -9.82 -22.37 -10.60
C ALA A 98 -10.23 -22.37 -9.12
N ALA A 99 -9.62 -23.24 -8.31
CA ALA A 99 -9.88 -23.25 -6.88
C ALA A 99 -9.57 -21.87 -6.26
N PRO A 100 -10.29 -21.44 -5.21
CA PRO A 100 -9.99 -20.19 -4.53
C PRO A 100 -8.57 -20.19 -3.93
N ILE A 101 -7.90 -19.03 -3.97
CA ILE A 101 -6.60 -18.84 -3.32
C ILE A 101 -6.83 -18.69 -1.83
N ILE A 102 -6.07 -19.44 -1.01
CA ILE A 102 -6.21 -19.42 0.44
C ILE A 102 -5.47 -18.21 1.03
N VAL A 103 -6.21 -17.31 1.67
CA VAL A 103 -5.68 -16.04 2.19
C VAL A 103 -5.85 -15.97 3.71
N LEU A 104 -4.79 -15.62 4.42
CA LEU A 104 -4.83 -15.37 5.88
C LEU A 104 -4.74 -13.87 6.19
N PRO A 105 -5.82 -13.23 6.66
CA PRO A 105 -5.77 -11.88 7.19
C PRO A 105 -5.23 -11.90 8.63
N LEU A 106 -3.96 -11.54 8.82
CA LEU A 106 -3.28 -11.60 10.11
C LEU A 106 -3.02 -10.19 10.66
N GLY A 107 -3.54 -9.90 11.85
CA GLY A 107 -3.27 -8.61 12.49
C GLY A 107 -4.01 -8.39 13.79
N ASP A 108 -4.31 -7.12 14.07
CA ASP A 108 -4.97 -6.65 15.30
C ASP A 108 -6.45 -6.29 15.08
N SER A 109 -6.97 -5.35 15.88
CA SER A 109 -8.35 -4.84 15.80
C SER A 109 -8.69 -4.21 14.45
N ILE A 110 -7.69 -3.68 13.74
CA ILE A 110 -7.92 -3.10 12.43
C ILE A 110 -8.23 -4.22 11.42
N THR A 111 -7.53 -5.36 11.47
CA THR A 111 -7.85 -6.54 10.65
C THR A 111 -9.17 -7.19 11.08
N TRP A 112 -9.47 -7.23 12.38
CA TRP A 112 -10.76 -7.68 12.90
C TRP A 112 -11.92 -6.87 12.32
N GLY A 113 -11.75 -5.54 12.19
CA GLY A 113 -12.73 -4.64 11.58
C GLY A 113 -13.40 -3.66 12.53
N ILE A 114 -12.75 -3.28 13.63
CA ILE A 114 -13.24 -2.21 14.52
C ILE A 114 -13.29 -0.88 13.75
N GLY A 115 -14.29 -0.04 14.01
CA GLY A 115 -14.40 1.30 13.43
C GLY A 115 -15.36 1.39 12.24
N SER A 116 -15.75 0.25 11.65
CA SER A 116 -16.86 0.17 10.69
C SER A 116 -18.04 -0.60 11.29
N SER A 117 -19.27 -0.16 10.99
CA SER A 117 -20.50 -0.79 11.48
C SER A 117 -20.72 -2.18 10.90
N ASP A 118 -20.15 -2.48 9.74
CA ASP A 118 -20.29 -3.77 9.07
C ASP A 118 -19.31 -4.83 9.59
N GLY A 119 -18.27 -4.44 10.33
CA GLY A 119 -17.22 -5.32 10.85
C GLY A 119 -16.31 -5.96 9.79
N ASN A 120 -16.42 -5.56 8.52
CA ASN A 120 -15.75 -6.26 7.42
C ASN A 120 -14.27 -5.93 7.29
N SER A 121 -13.80 -4.85 7.92
CA SER A 121 -12.44 -4.33 7.71
C SER A 121 -12.16 -4.01 6.22
N TYR A 122 -10.89 -3.92 5.84
CA TYR A 122 -10.42 -3.85 4.46
C TYR A 122 -10.71 -5.14 3.67
N ARG A 123 -11.06 -6.23 4.36
CA ARG A 123 -11.16 -7.57 3.78
C ARG A 123 -12.27 -7.64 2.73
N LYS A 124 -13.40 -6.97 2.95
CA LYS A 124 -14.47 -6.91 1.95
C LYS A 124 -14.03 -6.20 0.67
N GLU A 125 -13.44 -5.02 0.79
CA GLU A 125 -12.97 -4.27 -0.38
C GLU A 125 -11.91 -5.05 -1.16
N LEU A 126 -10.92 -5.65 -0.46
CA LEU A 126 -9.92 -6.51 -1.10
C LEU A 126 -10.57 -7.68 -1.84
N LYS A 127 -11.52 -8.38 -1.22
CA LYS A 127 -12.22 -9.52 -1.84
C LYS A 127 -13.03 -9.09 -3.07
N ASP A 128 -13.73 -7.97 -2.99
CA ASP A 128 -14.53 -7.44 -4.10
C ASP A 128 -13.65 -7.01 -5.28
N GLU A 129 -12.51 -6.35 -5.03
CA GLU A 129 -11.55 -5.96 -6.08
C GLU A 129 -10.89 -7.19 -6.73
N LEU A 130 -10.51 -8.21 -5.94
CA LEU A 130 -9.98 -9.45 -6.49
C LEU A 130 -11.00 -10.20 -7.34
N LEU A 131 -12.27 -10.20 -6.93
CA LEU A 131 -13.33 -10.80 -7.72
C LEU A 131 -13.52 -10.10 -9.07
N LYS A 132 -13.39 -8.75 -9.10
CA LYS A 132 -13.41 -7.98 -10.36
C LYS A 132 -12.26 -8.36 -11.29
N ASP A 133 -11.10 -8.74 -10.73
CA ASP A 133 -9.96 -9.28 -11.47
C ASP A 133 -10.10 -10.75 -11.88
N GLY A 134 -11.26 -11.38 -11.61
CA GLY A 134 -11.51 -12.79 -11.87
C GLY A 134 -10.79 -13.73 -10.90
N VAL A 135 -10.35 -13.23 -9.75
CA VAL A 135 -9.68 -13.98 -8.69
C VAL A 135 -10.67 -14.28 -7.57
N THR A 136 -10.91 -15.55 -7.30
CA THR A 136 -11.64 -16.00 -6.12
C THR A 136 -10.67 -16.30 -4.98
N ILE A 137 -10.98 -15.81 -3.79
CA ILE A 137 -10.20 -16.10 -2.58
C ILE A 137 -11.09 -16.72 -1.50
N ASP A 138 -10.46 -17.51 -0.65
CA ASP A 138 -11.04 -18.09 0.56
C ASP A 138 -10.22 -17.58 1.76
N TYR A 139 -10.84 -16.78 2.63
CA TYR A 139 -10.18 -16.34 3.84
C TYR A 139 -10.16 -17.47 4.86
N ILE A 140 -9.02 -17.62 5.52
CA ILE A 140 -8.86 -18.53 6.65
C ILE A 140 -8.52 -17.77 7.92
N GLY A 141 -8.84 -18.39 9.04
CA GLY A 141 -8.54 -17.87 10.37
C GLY A 141 -9.36 -18.58 11.42
N THR A 142 -9.07 -18.31 12.68
CA THR A 142 -9.82 -18.87 13.82
C THR A 142 -10.97 -17.98 14.26
N LEU A 143 -11.10 -16.79 13.67
CA LEU A 143 -12.05 -15.77 14.06
C LEU A 143 -12.97 -15.42 12.89
N LYS A 144 -14.21 -15.02 13.21
CA LYS A 144 -15.21 -14.55 12.25
C LYS A 144 -15.75 -13.20 12.70
N ASN A 145 -15.69 -12.20 11.84
CA ASN A 145 -16.32 -10.91 12.05
C ASN A 145 -16.60 -10.22 10.72
N GLY A 146 -17.76 -9.57 10.62
CA GLY A 146 -18.23 -8.97 9.38
C GLY A 146 -19.53 -9.60 8.89
N ASN A 147 -20.25 -8.87 8.03
CA ASN A 147 -21.48 -9.36 7.38
C ASN A 147 -21.26 -9.89 5.95
N MET A 148 -20.01 -9.92 5.46
CA MET A 148 -19.66 -10.62 4.22
C MET A 148 -19.74 -12.14 4.37
N GLU A 149 -19.95 -12.85 3.25
CA GLU A 149 -20.19 -14.30 3.23
C GLU A 149 -19.06 -15.11 3.90
N ASP A 150 -17.84 -14.91 3.42
CA ASP A 150 -16.64 -15.45 4.04
C ASP A 150 -15.98 -14.32 4.83
N ASN A 151 -16.24 -14.36 6.14
CA ASN A 151 -15.82 -13.38 7.14
C ASN A 151 -14.72 -13.89 8.07
N ASP A 152 -14.04 -14.97 7.67
CA ASP A 152 -12.90 -15.54 8.39
C ASP A 152 -11.73 -14.55 8.44
N ASN A 153 -11.02 -14.54 9.57
CA ASN A 153 -9.82 -13.74 9.77
C ASN A 153 -9.01 -14.20 10.99
N GLN A 154 -7.82 -13.63 11.13
CA GLN A 154 -6.92 -13.80 12.28
C GLN A 154 -6.57 -12.41 12.87
N GLY A 155 -7.55 -11.50 12.94
CA GLY A 155 -7.41 -10.19 13.57
C GLY A 155 -7.69 -10.25 15.07
N HIS A 156 -6.70 -10.02 15.93
CA HIS A 156 -6.87 -10.09 17.39
C HIS A 156 -6.86 -8.69 18.01
N SER A 157 -8.04 -8.19 18.38
CA SER A 157 -8.19 -6.86 18.96
C SER A 157 -7.31 -6.64 20.19
N GLY A 158 -6.56 -5.54 20.21
CA GLY A 158 -5.63 -5.20 21.30
C GLY A 158 -4.29 -5.95 21.30
N ALA A 159 -4.09 -6.89 20.37
CA ALA A 159 -2.88 -7.71 20.35
C ALA A 159 -1.65 -6.98 19.79
N THR A 160 -0.54 -7.10 20.50
CA THR A 160 0.81 -6.72 20.04
C THR A 160 1.36 -7.73 19.03
N ILE A 161 2.46 -7.38 18.35
CA ILE A 161 3.14 -8.24 17.37
C ILE A 161 3.49 -9.61 17.96
N ILE A 162 3.95 -9.68 19.22
CA ILE A 162 4.31 -10.95 19.88
C ILE A 162 3.07 -11.83 20.05
N GLN A 163 1.96 -11.25 20.51
CA GLN A 163 0.71 -11.98 20.71
C GLN A 163 0.14 -12.46 19.37
N ILE A 164 0.13 -11.60 18.34
CA ILE A 164 -0.28 -11.96 16.98
C ILE A 164 0.58 -13.11 16.43
N SER A 165 1.89 -13.11 16.70
CA SER A 165 2.78 -14.23 16.34
C SER A 165 2.36 -15.54 17.00
N GLY A 166 1.93 -15.52 18.26
CA GLY A 166 1.35 -16.68 18.94
C GLY A 166 0.02 -17.11 18.32
N TYR A 167 -0.90 -16.17 18.07
CA TYR A 167 -2.20 -16.45 17.48
C TYR A 167 -2.16 -16.95 16.04
N ALA A 168 -1.08 -16.70 15.31
CA ALA A 168 -0.92 -17.16 13.93
C ALA A 168 -0.77 -18.69 13.82
N GLU A 169 -0.36 -19.39 14.88
CA GLU A 169 0.08 -20.80 14.81
C GLU A 169 -0.98 -21.74 14.26
N THR A 170 -2.23 -21.62 14.70
CA THR A 170 -3.31 -22.50 14.25
C THR A 170 -3.63 -22.28 12.78
N ALA A 171 -3.74 -21.02 12.34
CA ALA A 171 -4.05 -20.69 10.95
C ALA A 171 -2.91 -21.06 10.00
N LEU A 172 -1.65 -20.89 10.40
CA LEU A 172 -0.49 -21.22 9.58
C LEU A 172 -0.34 -22.72 9.29
N LYS A 173 -0.97 -23.61 10.08
CA LYS A 173 -1.02 -25.05 9.78
C LYS A 173 -1.83 -25.37 8.52
N GLN A 174 -2.72 -24.47 8.11
CA GLN A 174 -3.50 -24.60 6.87
C GLN A 174 -2.69 -24.18 5.63
N GLN A 175 -1.43 -23.75 5.82
CA GLN A 175 -0.51 -23.35 4.77
C GLN A 175 -1.09 -22.31 3.78
N PRO A 176 -1.49 -21.11 4.26
CA PRO A 176 -2.02 -20.08 3.38
C PRO A 176 -1.07 -19.76 2.23
N GLU A 177 -1.65 -19.49 1.07
CA GLU A 177 -0.92 -19.10 -0.14
C GLU A 177 -0.59 -17.61 -0.11
N VAL A 178 -1.45 -16.79 0.50
CA VAL A 178 -1.21 -15.36 0.73
C VAL A 178 -1.50 -14.99 2.17
N VAL A 179 -0.63 -14.16 2.76
CA VAL A 179 -0.87 -13.58 4.10
C VAL A 179 -0.87 -12.07 3.99
N THR A 180 -1.96 -11.41 4.40
CA THR A 180 -1.97 -9.96 4.64
C THR A 180 -1.60 -9.71 6.10
N LEU A 181 -0.41 -9.17 6.34
CA LEU A 181 0.13 -8.96 7.68
C LEU A 181 0.21 -7.46 8.01
N MET A 182 -0.52 -7.07 9.04
CA MET A 182 -0.41 -5.73 9.64
C MET A 182 -0.51 -5.81 11.15
N ALA A 183 0.54 -5.35 11.83
CA ALA A 183 0.62 -5.32 13.28
C ALA A 183 1.58 -4.22 13.72
N GLY A 184 1.52 -3.83 14.99
CA GLY A 184 2.35 -2.79 15.57
C GLY A 184 1.57 -1.60 16.13
N THR A 185 0.29 -1.47 15.78
CA THR A 185 -0.64 -0.48 16.37
C THR A 185 -0.61 -0.53 17.90
N ASN A 186 -0.76 -1.74 18.45
CA ASN A 186 -0.80 -1.96 19.89
C ASN A 186 0.59 -1.86 20.53
N ASP A 187 1.66 -2.25 19.84
CA ASP A 187 3.03 -2.03 20.33
C ASP A 187 3.27 -0.53 20.53
N ILE A 188 2.87 0.31 19.57
CA ILE A 188 2.95 1.78 19.64
C ILE A 188 2.05 2.31 20.77
N GLY A 189 0.77 1.92 20.79
CA GLY A 189 -0.20 2.38 21.77
C GLY A 189 0.16 2.03 23.22
N GLN A 190 0.83 0.90 23.42
CA GLN A 190 1.22 0.38 24.73
C GLN A 190 2.69 0.65 25.07
N ASN A 191 3.42 1.41 24.22
CA ASN A 191 4.85 1.70 24.34
C ASN A 191 5.72 0.44 24.54
N GLN A 192 5.42 -0.63 23.82
CA GLN A 192 6.07 -1.93 23.96
C GLN A 192 7.30 -2.01 23.05
N ASP A 193 8.48 -1.75 23.64
CA ASP A 193 9.79 -1.93 23.00
C ASP A 193 9.79 -1.49 21.51
N LEU A 194 9.47 -0.21 21.29
CA LEU A 194 9.28 0.37 19.95
C LEU A 194 10.55 0.27 19.11
N ALA A 195 11.71 0.29 19.78
CA ALA A 195 13.00 0.19 19.12
C ALA A 195 13.11 -1.11 18.30
N ASN A 196 12.57 -2.22 18.81
CA ASN A 196 12.67 -3.56 18.20
C ASN A 196 11.34 -4.09 17.63
N ALA A 197 10.26 -3.29 17.64
CA ALA A 197 8.96 -3.72 17.13
C ALA A 197 9.02 -4.20 15.67
N HIS A 198 9.76 -3.49 14.80
CA HIS A 198 9.98 -3.90 13.41
C HIS A 198 10.71 -5.25 13.31
N THR A 199 11.71 -5.51 14.17
CA THR A 199 12.41 -6.80 14.26
C THR A 199 11.43 -7.93 14.61
N ARG A 200 10.56 -7.72 15.61
CA ARG A 200 9.54 -8.70 15.99
C ARG A 200 8.58 -9.00 14.84
N LEU A 201 8.19 -7.99 14.05
CA LEU A 201 7.35 -8.22 12.87
C LEU A 201 8.11 -9.02 11.81
N THR A 202 9.38 -8.72 11.57
CA THR A 202 10.18 -9.49 10.61
C THR A 202 10.41 -10.94 11.04
N THR A 203 10.52 -11.21 12.34
CA THR A 203 10.53 -12.58 12.88
C THR A 203 9.20 -13.29 12.64
N LEU A 204 8.07 -12.57 12.75
CA LEU A 204 6.77 -13.13 12.39
C LEU A 204 6.68 -13.45 10.89
N VAL A 205 7.24 -12.60 10.02
CA VAL A 205 7.36 -12.92 8.58
C VAL A 205 8.15 -14.22 8.37
N ASP A 206 9.27 -14.42 9.07
CA ASP A 206 10.06 -15.66 8.97
C ASP A 206 9.31 -16.89 9.50
N LYS A 207 8.50 -16.72 10.56
CA LYS A 207 7.59 -17.76 11.07
C LYS A 207 6.57 -18.17 10.01
N ILE A 208 6.01 -17.20 9.27
CA ILE A 208 5.06 -17.47 8.18
C ILE A 208 5.71 -18.34 7.10
N PHE A 209 6.89 -17.96 6.61
CA PHE A 209 7.63 -18.75 5.61
C PHE A 209 8.08 -20.12 6.12
N THR A 210 8.34 -20.25 7.42
CA THR A 210 8.68 -21.54 8.03
C THR A 210 7.51 -22.52 7.94
N ALA A 211 6.28 -22.05 8.16
CA ALA A 211 5.07 -22.87 8.07
C ALA A 211 4.55 -23.04 6.63
N SER A 212 4.65 -21.98 5.82
CA SER A 212 4.09 -21.87 4.47
C SER A 212 5.17 -21.41 3.50
N ARG A 213 6.07 -22.32 3.11
CA ARG A 213 7.30 -21.97 2.35
C ARG A 213 7.04 -21.27 1.01
N ASN A 214 5.90 -21.55 0.38
CA ASN A 214 5.54 -20.99 -0.92
C ASN A 214 4.61 -19.78 -0.81
N ALA A 215 4.27 -19.33 0.41
CA ALA A 215 3.36 -18.22 0.60
C ALA A 215 3.93 -16.91 0.03
N THR A 216 3.05 -16.02 -0.40
CA THR A 216 3.35 -14.60 -0.57
C THR A 216 2.91 -13.84 0.69
N VAL A 217 3.78 -13.01 1.26
CA VAL A 217 3.43 -12.19 2.43
C VAL A 217 3.34 -10.71 2.03
N LEU A 218 2.14 -10.15 2.09
CA LEU A 218 1.91 -8.73 1.92
C LEU A 218 2.03 -8.08 3.31
N VAL A 219 3.01 -7.21 3.54
CA VAL A 219 3.27 -6.56 4.84
C VAL A 219 2.91 -5.09 4.75
N ALA A 220 1.96 -4.65 5.56
CA ALA A 220 1.52 -3.27 5.57
C ALA A 220 2.20 -2.40 6.64
N SER A 221 2.38 -1.13 6.32
CA SER A 221 2.63 -0.08 7.32
C SER A 221 1.41 0.08 8.25
N VAL A 222 1.64 0.47 9.50
CA VAL A 222 0.57 0.87 10.44
C VAL A 222 -0.05 2.20 9.96
N PRO A 223 -1.39 2.34 9.91
CA PRO A 223 -2.04 3.61 9.56
C PRO A 223 -1.82 4.69 10.64
N PRO A 224 -2.20 5.95 10.39
CA PRO A 224 -2.08 7.03 11.38
C PRO A 224 -2.69 6.68 12.73
N LEU A 225 -2.02 7.12 13.80
CA LEU A 225 -2.55 7.10 15.17
C LEU A 225 -2.56 8.53 15.67
N SER A 226 -3.75 9.08 15.91
CA SER A 226 -3.95 10.50 16.23
C SER A 226 -3.15 10.97 17.45
N PHE A 227 -2.88 10.08 18.40
CA PHE A 227 -2.16 10.36 19.64
C PHE A 227 -0.64 10.05 19.58
N SER A 228 -0.13 9.44 18.49
CA SER A 228 1.26 8.93 18.46
C SER A 228 1.88 8.89 17.05
N GLN A 229 1.58 9.88 16.20
CA GLN A 229 2.03 9.88 14.80
C GLN A 229 3.55 9.76 14.65
N GLY A 230 4.35 10.44 15.48
CA GLY A 230 5.82 10.35 15.39
C GLY A 230 6.38 8.94 15.65
N ASN A 231 5.71 8.15 16.50
CA ASN A 231 6.08 6.75 16.72
C ASN A 231 5.63 5.85 15.56
N VAL A 232 4.46 6.14 14.97
CA VAL A 232 3.99 5.47 13.73
C VAL A 232 4.99 5.69 12.60
N ASP A 233 5.41 6.93 12.36
CA ASP A 233 6.36 7.27 11.30
C ASP A 233 7.72 6.58 11.52
N SER A 234 8.21 6.60 12.76
CA SER A 234 9.46 5.93 13.14
C SER A 234 9.38 4.41 12.98
N TYR A 235 8.27 3.79 13.39
CA TYR A 235 8.03 2.36 13.24
C TYR A 235 7.97 1.96 11.76
N ASN A 236 7.14 2.65 10.98
CA ASN A 236 6.94 2.37 9.56
C ASN A 236 8.24 2.54 8.75
N THR A 237 9.03 3.57 9.04
CA THR A 237 10.33 3.78 8.38
C THR A 237 11.29 2.60 8.61
N ARG A 238 11.41 2.14 9.87
CA ARG A 238 12.27 1.00 10.21
C ARG A 238 11.74 -0.30 9.61
N LEU A 239 10.43 -0.49 9.64
CA LEU A 239 9.81 -1.68 9.10
C LEU A 239 9.98 -1.75 7.58
N GLU A 240 9.74 -0.65 6.85
CA GLU A 240 9.91 -0.61 5.40
C GLU A 240 11.35 -0.97 5.00
N ALA A 241 12.35 -0.43 5.70
CA ALA A 241 13.76 -0.77 5.46
C ALA A 241 14.02 -2.27 5.69
N ALA A 242 13.47 -2.85 6.76
CA ALA A 242 13.64 -4.26 7.07
C ALA A 242 12.92 -5.18 6.06
N ILE A 243 11.73 -4.79 5.59
CA ILE A 243 11.00 -5.51 4.53
C ILE A 243 11.74 -5.42 3.19
N LYS A 244 12.28 -4.25 2.82
CA LYS A 244 13.16 -4.11 1.64
C LYS A 244 14.36 -5.05 1.70
N ALA A 245 14.97 -5.23 2.88
CA ALA A 245 16.06 -6.20 3.04
C ALA A 245 15.60 -7.65 2.78
N LYS A 246 14.40 -8.05 3.25
CA LYS A 246 13.82 -9.37 2.95
C LYS A 246 13.52 -9.58 1.48
N ILE A 247 13.01 -8.55 0.81
CA ILE A 247 12.77 -8.55 -0.65
C ILE A 247 14.09 -8.76 -1.40
N SER A 248 15.14 -8.00 -1.04
CA SER A 248 16.47 -8.15 -1.64
C SER A 248 17.11 -9.51 -1.37
N ALA A 249 16.73 -10.18 -0.28
CA ALA A 249 17.13 -11.55 0.04
C ALA A 249 16.32 -12.62 -0.72
N GLY A 250 15.38 -12.22 -1.59
CA GLY A 250 14.59 -13.12 -2.43
C GLY A 250 13.34 -13.70 -1.78
N GLN A 251 12.95 -13.24 -0.58
CA GLN A 251 11.68 -13.67 0.02
C GLN A 251 10.50 -13.05 -0.75
N HIS A 252 9.41 -13.82 -0.94
CA HIS A 252 8.18 -13.36 -1.60
C HIS A 252 7.37 -12.43 -0.69
N VAL A 253 7.94 -11.25 -0.41
CA VAL A 253 7.34 -10.23 0.45
C VAL A 253 7.02 -9.00 -0.38
N VAL A 254 5.86 -8.39 -0.15
CA VAL A 254 5.51 -7.10 -0.74
C VAL A 254 5.25 -6.10 0.37
N TRP A 255 5.83 -4.91 0.24
CA TRP A 255 5.50 -3.78 1.09
C TRP A 255 4.19 -3.13 0.62
N VAL A 256 3.26 -2.92 1.55
CA VAL A 256 1.98 -2.26 1.31
C VAL A 256 1.91 -0.97 2.13
N SER A 257 1.89 0.17 1.46
CA SER A 257 1.81 1.47 2.14
C SER A 257 0.36 1.85 2.43
N MET A 258 0.08 2.21 3.68
CA MET A 258 -1.20 2.74 4.16
C MET A 258 -1.22 4.28 4.19
N SER A 259 -0.28 4.93 3.49
CA SER A 259 -0.11 6.40 3.48
C SER A 259 -1.29 7.18 2.92
N ALA A 260 -2.21 6.53 2.21
CA ALA A 260 -3.46 7.14 1.73
C ALA A 260 -4.45 7.46 2.87
N LEU A 261 -4.28 6.84 4.04
CA LEU A 261 -5.08 7.11 5.23
C LEU A 261 -4.55 8.33 5.96
N THR A 262 -5.47 9.11 6.51
CA THR A 262 -5.23 10.30 7.32
C THR A 262 -6.05 10.21 8.61
N ASN A 263 -5.83 11.14 9.55
CA ASN A 263 -6.62 11.17 10.78
C ASN A 263 -8.14 11.33 10.54
N SER A 264 -8.57 11.93 9.43
CA SER A 264 -10.01 12.04 9.09
C SER A 264 -10.63 10.72 8.65
N ASP A 265 -9.81 9.72 8.33
CA ASP A 265 -10.27 8.38 8.00
C ASP A 265 -10.48 7.51 9.25
N LEU A 266 -10.15 8.02 10.44
CA LEU A 266 -10.25 7.29 11.72
C LEU A 266 -11.56 7.61 12.44
N SER A 267 -12.16 6.58 13.04
CA SER A 267 -13.42 6.67 13.80
C SER A 267 -13.21 7.09 15.26
N ASP A 268 -12.10 6.69 15.87
CA ASP A 268 -11.79 6.93 17.28
C ASP A 268 -10.33 7.35 17.52
N GLY A 269 -9.63 7.73 16.45
CA GLY A 269 -8.22 8.10 16.49
C GLY A 269 -7.23 6.93 16.42
N ILE A 270 -7.73 5.68 16.31
CA ILE A 270 -6.96 4.45 16.05
C ILE A 270 -7.51 3.73 14.82
N HIS A 271 -8.82 3.47 14.82
CA HIS A 271 -9.44 2.52 13.91
C HIS A 271 -10.03 3.22 12.68
N PRO A 272 -9.70 2.76 11.46
CA PRO A 272 -10.33 3.27 10.25
C PRO A 272 -11.86 3.17 10.29
N GLY A 273 -12.54 4.19 9.80
CA GLY A 273 -13.96 4.13 9.46
C GLY A 273 -14.18 3.45 8.10
N ALA A 274 -15.43 3.41 7.64
CA ALA A 274 -15.79 2.79 6.35
C ALA A 274 -14.93 3.32 5.18
N GLY A 275 -14.77 4.64 5.06
CA GLY A 275 -13.93 5.24 4.02
C GLY A 275 -12.45 4.90 4.13
N GLY A 276 -11.92 4.81 5.36
CA GLY A 276 -10.55 4.39 5.61
C GLY A 276 -10.32 2.93 5.21
N TYR A 277 -11.26 2.04 5.51
CA TYR A 277 -11.17 0.64 5.12
C TYR A 277 -11.23 0.40 3.61
N ILE A 278 -11.97 1.22 2.86
CA ILE A 278 -11.93 1.21 1.38
C ILE A 278 -10.52 1.54 0.89
N LYS A 279 -9.89 2.60 1.40
CA LYS A 279 -8.51 2.96 1.03
C LYS A 279 -7.51 1.85 1.36
N MET A 280 -7.67 1.20 2.51
CA MET A 280 -6.83 0.06 2.88
C MET A 280 -7.01 -1.12 1.93
N GLY A 281 -8.26 -1.46 1.57
CA GLY A 281 -8.55 -2.54 0.62
C GLY A 281 -7.88 -2.31 -0.73
N ALA A 282 -7.96 -1.09 -1.26
CA ALA A 282 -7.26 -0.70 -2.49
C ALA A 282 -5.72 -0.81 -2.35
N ALA A 283 -5.14 -0.43 -1.22
CA ALA A 283 -3.71 -0.59 -0.97
C ALA A 283 -3.29 -2.08 -0.95
N TRP A 284 -4.06 -2.93 -0.28
CA TRP A 284 -3.83 -4.38 -0.28
C TRP A 284 -3.95 -4.99 -1.67
N HIS A 285 -4.95 -4.59 -2.44
CA HIS A 285 -5.14 -5.03 -3.82
C HIS A 285 -3.96 -4.62 -4.71
N ALA A 286 -3.45 -3.39 -4.59
CA ALA A 286 -2.23 -2.98 -5.29
C ALA A 286 -1.01 -3.84 -4.90
N GLY A 287 -0.87 -4.20 -3.62
CA GLY A 287 0.14 -5.15 -3.15
C GLY A 287 -0.02 -6.53 -3.78
N TRP A 288 -1.25 -7.03 -3.89
CA TRP A 288 -1.58 -8.28 -4.54
C TRP A 288 -1.20 -8.28 -6.03
N VAL A 289 -1.60 -7.25 -6.76
CA VAL A 289 -1.26 -7.07 -8.18
C VAL A 289 0.25 -7.05 -8.37
N SER A 290 1.00 -6.38 -7.48
CA SER A 290 2.47 -6.38 -7.50
C SER A 290 3.06 -7.78 -7.32
N ALA A 291 2.51 -8.60 -6.41
CA ALA A 291 2.97 -9.97 -6.21
C ALA A 291 2.61 -10.88 -7.40
N LYS A 292 1.40 -10.74 -7.96
CA LYS A 292 0.96 -11.48 -9.15
C LYS A 292 1.85 -11.16 -10.36
N ALA A 293 2.20 -9.89 -10.57
CA ALA A 293 3.11 -9.48 -11.65
C ALA A 293 4.52 -10.10 -11.53
N LYS A 294 4.95 -10.47 -10.32
CA LYS A 294 6.22 -11.18 -10.05
C LYS A 294 6.09 -12.70 -10.14
N GLY A 295 4.89 -13.22 -10.42
CA GLY A 295 4.60 -14.66 -10.46
C GLY A 295 4.58 -15.34 -9.09
N TRP A 296 4.45 -14.57 -8.01
CA TRP A 296 4.45 -15.09 -6.63
C TRP A 296 3.08 -15.56 -6.16
N ILE A 297 2.02 -15.03 -6.79
CA ILE A 297 0.64 -15.48 -6.63
C ILE A 297 0.19 -16.06 -7.98
N ARG A 298 -0.37 -17.26 -7.95
CA ARG A 298 -0.76 -18.02 -9.16
C ARG A 298 -2.26 -18.00 -9.37
#